data_AF-A0A699U358-F1
#
_entry.id   AF-A0A699U358-F1
#
_cell.length_a   1.000
_cell.length_b   1.000
_cell.length_c   1.000
_cell.angle_alpha   90.00
_cell.angle_beta   90.00
_cell.angle_gamma   90.00
#
_symmetry.space_group_name_H-M   'P 1'
#
loop_
_entity.id
_entity.type
_entity.pdbx_description
1 polymer ?
#
loop_
_entity_poly.entity_id
_entity_poly.type
_entity_poly.pdbx_seq_one_letter_code
_entity_poly.pdbx_strand_id
1 'polypeptide(L)'
;KVITKPIDYATLNQLSTDFTTRFVPQTVSYAKQAFWSQYSVQTDEPTHSGTTIVEVPKELPQVSMVNSCLKKLKFHLANFDIVVKERTTATAIIEGTWGFEHTKACFHDDIIPFVKNLKELFTSFDKYLIDEVSEVQKIFKQMEMAVEQHSAAKTEFQTKIENVSKENDRLLTHTLGVDIVNIVVNDCMNVNCLTVDACE
;
A
#
# COMPACT_ATOMS: atom_id res chain seq x y z
N LYS A 1 51.49 -7.73 0.39
CA LYS A 1 51.06 -6.34 0.07
C LYS A 1 49.54 -6.33 0.17
N VAL A 2 48.95 -5.69 1.19
CA VAL A 2 47.48 -5.62 1.32
C VAL A 2 46.98 -4.65 0.26
N ILE A 3 46.09 -5.11 -0.62
CA ILE A 3 45.47 -4.27 -1.65
C ILE A 3 44.26 -3.61 -0.99
N THR A 4 44.42 -2.37 -0.55
CA THR A 4 43.30 -1.57 -0.01
C THR A 4 42.60 -0.87 -1.17
N LYS A 5 41.39 -1.31 -1.49
CA LYS A 5 40.51 -0.52 -2.37
C LYS A 5 39.84 0.57 -1.51
N PRO A 6 39.83 1.84 -1.97
CA PRO A 6 39.13 2.91 -1.26
C PRO A 6 37.63 2.63 -1.21
N ILE A 7 36.98 3.17 -0.18
CA ILE A 7 35.53 3.07 -0.02
C ILE A 7 34.86 3.85 -1.15
N ASP A 8 33.95 3.19 -1.86
CA ASP A 8 33.22 3.80 -2.98
C ASP A 8 32.01 4.61 -2.47
N TYR A 9 32.26 5.88 -2.16
CA TYR A 9 31.23 6.83 -1.74
C TYR A 9 30.21 7.11 -2.84
N ALA A 10 30.54 6.92 -4.13
CA ALA A 10 29.58 7.11 -5.20
C ALA A 10 28.50 6.03 -5.13
N THR A 11 28.91 4.76 -4.95
CA THR A 11 27.98 3.65 -4.73
C THR A 11 27.12 3.86 -3.47
N LEU A 12 27.69 4.34 -2.36
CA LEU A 12 26.93 4.60 -1.13
C LEU A 12 25.93 5.76 -1.27
N ASN A 13 26.31 6.82 -1.99
CA ASN A 13 25.41 7.94 -2.29
C ASN A 13 24.29 7.54 -3.25
N GLN A 14 24.61 6.69 -4.24
CA GLN A 14 23.61 6.12 -5.13
C GLN A 14 22.62 5.25 -4.34
N LEU A 15 23.11 4.36 -3.48
CA LEU A 15 22.27 3.53 -2.61
C LEU A 15 21.34 4.40 -1.75
N SER A 16 21.87 5.45 -1.13
CA SER A 16 21.07 6.40 -0.35
C SER A 16 19.97 7.08 -1.18
N THR A 17 20.27 7.44 -2.43
CA THR A 17 19.31 8.07 -3.36
C THR A 17 18.26 7.06 -3.82
N ASP A 18 18.68 5.84 -4.15
CA ASP A 18 17.81 4.73 -4.53
C ASP A 18 16.85 4.39 -3.39
N PHE A 19 17.30 4.35 -2.13
CA PHE A 19 16.40 4.15 -1.00
C PHE A 19 15.38 5.29 -0.86
N THR A 20 15.79 6.54 -1.01
CA THR A 20 14.88 7.69 -0.93
C THR A 20 13.86 7.72 -2.08
N THR A 21 14.19 7.17 -3.25
CA THR A 21 13.32 7.17 -4.43
C THR A 21 12.47 5.90 -4.58
N ARG A 22 12.98 4.73 -4.18
CA ARG A 22 12.28 3.44 -4.29
C ARG A 22 11.35 3.15 -3.13
N PHE A 23 11.64 3.66 -1.92
CA PHE A 23 10.61 3.71 -0.90
C PHE A 23 9.58 4.72 -1.39
N VAL A 24 8.45 4.19 -1.85
CA VAL A 24 7.32 4.95 -2.36
C VAL A 24 7.07 6.10 -1.40
N PRO A 25 7.14 7.37 -1.85
CA PRO A 25 6.79 8.48 -0.99
C PRO A 25 5.40 8.19 -0.45
N GLN A 26 5.23 8.18 0.87
CA GLN A 26 3.94 7.85 1.48
C GLN A 26 2.80 8.67 0.88
N THR A 27 3.11 9.85 0.36
CA THR A 27 2.24 10.72 -0.46
C THR A 27 1.56 10.00 -1.63
N VAL A 28 2.27 9.11 -2.35
CA VAL A 28 1.70 8.32 -3.47
C VAL A 28 0.79 7.21 -2.94
N SER A 29 1.12 6.64 -1.77
CA SER A 29 0.25 5.66 -1.09
C SER A 29 -1.04 6.32 -0.59
N TYR A 30 -0.95 7.52 -0.01
CA TYR A 30 -2.10 8.35 0.38
C TYR A 30 -2.96 8.76 -0.82
N ALA A 31 -2.34 9.17 -1.94
CA ALA A 31 -3.08 9.51 -3.16
C ALA A 31 -3.81 8.29 -3.71
N LYS A 32 -3.17 7.11 -3.68
CA LYS A 32 -3.79 5.85 -4.12
C LYS A 32 -4.91 5.43 -3.18
N GLN A 33 -4.73 5.53 -1.86
CA GLN A 33 -5.76 5.28 -0.86
C GLN A 33 -6.97 6.22 -1.05
N ALA A 34 -6.74 7.52 -1.16
CA ALA A 34 -7.79 8.51 -1.42
C ALA A 34 -8.51 8.26 -2.75
N PHE A 35 -7.78 7.86 -3.79
CA PHE A 35 -8.35 7.45 -5.07
C PHE A 35 -9.28 6.23 -4.92
N TRP A 36 -8.87 5.18 -4.21
CA TRP A 36 -9.71 4.00 -3.99
C TRP A 36 -10.91 4.29 -3.07
N SER A 37 -10.77 5.15 -2.07
CA SER A 37 -11.89 5.57 -1.20
C SER A 37 -13.01 6.25 -1.99
N GLN A 38 -12.70 6.97 -3.07
CA GLN A 38 -13.72 7.61 -3.92
C GLN A 38 -14.62 6.60 -4.63
N TYR A 39 -14.08 5.42 -5.00
CA TYR A 39 -14.86 4.34 -5.61
C TYR A 39 -15.70 3.54 -4.60
N SER A 40 -15.45 3.72 -3.29
CA SER A 40 -16.21 3.03 -2.24
C SER A 40 -17.49 3.75 -1.83
N VAL A 41 -17.66 5.03 -2.16
CA VAL A 41 -18.74 5.89 -1.60
C VAL A 41 -19.90 6.13 -2.57
N GLN A 42 -19.80 5.78 -3.85
CA GLN A 42 -20.85 6.14 -4.82
C GLN A 42 -21.81 4.99 -5.15
N THR A 43 -22.87 4.90 -4.36
CA THR A 43 -24.21 4.52 -4.84
C THR A 43 -25.22 5.44 -4.17
N ASP A 44 -25.73 6.41 -4.92
CA ASP A 44 -26.83 7.29 -4.51
C ASP A 44 -28.14 6.48 -4.41
N GLU A 45 -28.35 5.76 -3.30
CA GLU A 45 -29.68 5.50 -2.77
C GLU A 45 -29.63 5.08 -1.28
N PRO A 46 -30.35 5.75 -0.36
CA PRO A 46 -30.23 5.48 1.07
C PRO A 46 -31.28 4.46 1.53
N THR A 47 -30.89 3.21 1.78
CA THR A 47 -31.72 2.29 2.57
C THR A 47 -30.92 1.49 3.60
N HIS A 48 -30.91 2.05 4.83
CA HIS A 48 -31.06 1.38 6.13
C HIS A 48 -30.20 0.16 6.52
N SER A 49 -29.09 -0.13 5.85
CA SER A 49 -28.14 -1.15 6.32
C SER A 49 -26.84 -0.51 6.77
N GLY A 50 -26.56 -0.62 8.08
CA GLY A 50 -25.42 -0.02 8.76
C GLY A 50 -24.13 -0.26 8.00
N THR A 51 -23.61 0.79 7.37
CA THR A 51 -22.32 0.78 6.71
C THR A 51 -21.26 0.78 7.81
N THR A 52 -20.66 -0.38 8.06
CA THR A 52 -19.41 -0.45 8.82
C THR A 52 -18.35 0.23 7.97
N ILE A 53 -18.11 1.51 8.26
CA ILE A 53 -17.00 2.27 7.68
C ILE A 53 -15.74 1.54 8.14
N VAL A 54 -15.12 0.80 7.24
CA VAL A 54 -13.80 0.20 7.47
C VAL A 54 -12.85 1.39 7.64
N GLU A 55 -12.53 1.72 8.90
CA GLU A 55 -11.58 2.76 9.25
C GLU A 55 -10.20 2.35 8.75
N VAL A 56 -9.86 2.85 7.57
CA VAL A 56 -8.53 2.68 7.00
C VAL A 56 -7.54 3.47 7.86
N PRO A 57 -6.40 2.90 8.27
CA PRO A 57 -5.45 3.60 9.15
C PRO A 57 -5.04 4.94 8.56
N LYS A 58 -5.27 6.00 9.33
CA LYS A 58 -5.16 7.39 8.89
C LYS A 58 -3.70 7.89 8.85
N GLU A 59 -2.79 7.22 9.54
CA GLU A 59 -1.41 7.68 9.71
C GLU A 59 -0.39 6.57 9.41
N LEU A 60 0.27 6.74 8.27
CA LEU A 60 1.55 6.11 7.98
C LEU A 60 2.68 6.88 8.68
N PRO A 61 3.78 6.24 9.10
CA PRO A 61 4.85 6.92 9.81
C PRO A 61 5.58 7.93 8.90
N GLN A 62 5.28 9.23 9.08
CA GLN A 62 5.70 10.36 8.22
C GLN A 62 7.19 10.47 7.87
N VAL A 63 8.08 9.81 8.60
CA VAL A 63 9.52 9.84 8.35
C VAL A 63 10.07 8.42 8.42
N SER A 64 10.49 7.87 7.28
CA SER A 64 11.18 6.58 7.25
C SER A 64 12.44 6.68 8.12
N MET A 65 12.46 5.94 9.23
CA MET A 65 13.59 5.87 10.16
C MET A 65 14.86 5.33 9.47
N VAL A 66 14.69 4.63 8.34
CA VAL A 66 15.75 4.19 7.42
C VAL A 66 16.59 5.39 6.93
N ASN A 67 15.96 6.53 6.60
CA ASN A 67 16.69 7.73 6.17
C ASN A 67 17.56 8.32 7.28
N SER A 68 17.12 8.24 8.54
CA SER A 68 17.91 8.67 9.69
C SER A 68 19.16 7.80 9.84
N CYS A 69 18.99 6.47 9.74
CA CYS A 69 20.11 5.52 9.78
C CYS A 69 21.10 5.70 8.62
N LEU A 70 20.62 5.97 7.40
CA LEU A 70 21.49 6.24 6.25
C LEU A 70 22.34 7.51 6.44
N LYS A 71 21.75 8.58 6.99
CA LYS A 71 22.50 9.81 7.34
C LYS A 71 23.56 9.53 8.40
N LYS A 72 23.20 8.76 9.42
CA LYS A 72 24.13 8.37 10.50
C LYS A 72 25.27 7.50 9.97
N LEU A 73 25.00 6.57 9.04
CA LEU A 73 26.02 5.76 8.36
C LEU A 73 27.01 6.63 7.59
N LYS A 74 26.52 7.58 6.79
CA LYS A 74 27.38 8.53 6.05
C LYS A 74 28.30 9.32 6.99
N PHE A 75 27.77 9.80 8.11
CA PHE A 75 28.54 10.53 9.11
C PHE A 75 29.67 9.68 9.71
N HIS A 76 29.35 8.46 10.15
CA HIS A 76 30.37 7.56 10.72
C HIS A 76 31.45 7.17 9.70
N LEU A 77 31.07 6.97 8.44
CA LEU A 77 32.00 6.61 7.36
C LEU A 77 32.98 7.75 7.06
N ALA A 78 32.48 8.99 6.98
CA ALA A 78 33.31 10.17 6.78
C ALA A 78 34.33 10.37 7.91
N ASN A 79 33.90 10.19 9.17
CA ASN A 79 34.81 10.29 10.32
C ASN A 79 35.88 9.20 10.29
N PHE A 80 35.52 7.97 9.91
CA PHE A 80 36.49 6.88 9.79
C PHE A 80 37.54 7.14 8.71
N ASP A 81 37.15 7.68 7.55
CA ASP A 81 38.09 8.03 6.49
C ASP A 81 39.09 9.10 6.93
N ILE A 82 38.65 10.09 7.73
CA ILE A 82 39.54 11.09 8.35
C ILE A 82 40.55 10.40 9.28
N VAL A 83 40.07 9.56 10.21
CA VAL A 83 40.95 8.84 11.15
C VAL A 83 41.95 7.95 10.41
N VAL A 84 41.52 7.21 9.38
CA VAL A 84 42.42 6.38 8.57
C VAL A 84 43.47 7.23 7.85
N LYS A 85 43.09 8.39 7.29
CA LYS A 85 44.03 9.30 6.61
C LYS A 85 45.05 9.93 7.57
N GLU A 86 44.61 10.40 8.73
CA GLU A 86 45.51 10.95 9.75
C GLU A 86 46.55 9.92 10.19
N ARG A 87 46.11 8.67 10.38
CA ARG A 87 46.96 7.57 10.87
C ARG A 87 47.87 6.95 9.80
N THR A 88 47.48 7.01 8.52
CA THR A 88 48.30 6.50 7.40
C THR A 88 49.29 7.52 6.85
N THR A 89 49.30 8.75 7.37
CA THR A 89 50.27 9.78 7.02
C THR A 89 51.67 9.42 7.54
N ALA A 90 52.70 9.69 6.72
CA ALA A 90 54.02 9.04 6.72
C ALA A 90 54.85 9.04 8.02
N THR A 91 54.48 9.80 9.05
CA THR A 91 55.22 9.92 10.32
C THR A 91 55.38 8.57 11.02
N ALA A 92 54.34 7.72 11.06
CA ALA A 92 54.39 6.42 11.72
C ALA A 92 55.19 5.33 10.95
N ILE A 93 55.48 5.54 9.65
CA ILE A 93 56.15 4.56 8.79
C ILE A 93 57.68 4.59 8.99
N ILE A 94 58.24 5.70 9.48
CA ILE A 94 59.69 5.90 9.58
C ILE A 94 60.24 5.44 10.95
N GLU A 95 59.40 5.33 11.98
CA GLU A 95 59.83 5.25 13.39
C GLU A 95 60.03 3.84 13.99
N GLY A 96 60.14 2.78 13.18
CA GLY A 96 60.52 1.45 13.67
C GLY A 96 59.58 0.88 14.73
N THR A 97 60.10 0.36 15.85
CA THR A 97 59.35 -0.31 16.95
C THR A 97 58.20 0.52 17.52
N TRP A 98 58.28 1.86 17.45
CA TRP A 98 57.19 2.76 17.88
C TRP A 98 55.95 2.66 16.97
N GLY A 99 56.16 2.39 15.66
CA GLY A 99 55.10 2.21 14.69
C GLY A 99 54.22 0.98 14.94
N PHE A 100 54.77 -0.10 15.54
CA PHE A 100 54.00 -1.30 15.87
C PHE A 100 53.04 -1.05 17.05
N GLU A 101 53.54 -0.49 18.15
CA GLU A 101 52.70 -0.17 19.31
C GLU A 101 51.65 0.91 18.96
N HIS A 102 52.00 1.90 18.14
CA HIS A 102 51.04 2.89 17.64
C HIS A 102 49.93 2.25 16.78
N THR A 103 50.30 1.36 15.87
CA THR A 103 49.33 0.64 15.03
C THR A 103 48.40 -0.20 15.90
N LYS A 104 48.96 -0.91 16.89
CA LYS A 104 48.19 -1.73 17.84
C LYS A 104 47.22 -0.89 18.67
N ALA A 105 47.64 0.26 19.18
CA ALA A 105 46.77 1.20 19.88
C ALA A 105 45.66 1.74 18.98
N CYS A 106 45.96 2.09 17.72
CA CYS A 106 44.96 2.54 16.76
C CYS A 106 43.90 1.46 16.44
N PHE A 107 44.31 0.18 16.33
CA PHE A 107 43.35 -0.91 16.21
C PHE A 107 42.42 -0.99 17.43
N HIS A 108 42.99 -0.88 18.63
CA HIS A 108 42.24 -1.03 19.87
C HIS A 108 41.30 0.15 20.14
N ASP A 109 41.77 1.38 19.92
CA ASP A 109 41.08 2.59 20.36
C ASP A 109 40.19 3.20 19.27
N ASP A 110 40.53 3.02 17.99
CA ASP A 110 39.80 3.62 16.88
C ASP A 110 38.99 2.56 16.09
N ILE A 111 39.65 1.48 15.63
CA ILE A 111 39.04 0.52 14.70
C ILE A 111 38.02 -0.38 15.40
N ILE A 112 38.36 -0.97 16.55
CA ILE A 112 37.43 -1.85 17.28
C ILE A 112 36.14 -1.11 17.67
N PRO A 113 36.18 0.10 18.27
CA PRO A 113 34.96 0.85 18.58
C PRO A 113 34.18 1.26 17.33
N PHE A 114 34.86 1.63 16.23
CA PHE A 114 34.19 1.93 14.97
C PHE A 114 33.39 0.73 14.43
N VAL A 115 34.02 -0.45 14.36
CA VAL A 115 33.37 -1.68 13.90
C VAL A 115 32.19 -2.04 14.81
N LYS A 116 32.32 -1.86 16.12
CA LYS A 116 31.23 -2.06 17.07
C LYS A 116 30.05 -1.13 16.78
N ASN A 117 30.28 0.17 16.66
CA ASN A 117 29.26 1.16 16.34
C ASN A 117 28.58 0.87 14.99
N LEU A 118 29.36 0.43 14.00
CA LEU A 118 28.85 0.04 12.69
C LEU A 118 27.91 -1.16 12.78
N LYS A 119 28.27 -2.18 13.57
CA LYS A 119 27.44 -3.36 13.82
C LYS A 119 26.12 -2.99 14.50
N GLU A 120 26.16 -2.13 15.51
CA GLU A 120 24.97 -1.63 16.20
C GLU A 120 24.06 -0.82 15.25
N LEU A 121 24.66 0.01 14.40
CA LEU A 121 23.92 0.77 13.39
C LEU A 121 23.22 -0.14 12.38
N PHE A 122 23.91 -1.14 11.83
CA PHE A 122 23.28 -2.09 10.91
C PHE A 122 22.18 -2.91 11.60
N THR A 123 22.38 -3.33 12.85
CA THR A 123 21.34 -4.02 13.63
C THR A 123 20.09 -3.14 13.79
N SER A 124 20.27 -1.84 14.08
CA SER A 124 19.14 -0.90 14.17
C SER A 124 18.46 -0.68 12.82
N PHE A 125 19.25 -0.59 11.75
CA PHE A 125 18.76 -0.41 10.38
C PHE A 125 17.90 -1.60 9.94
N ASP A 126 18.38 -2.84 10.16
CA ASP A 126 17.65 -4.06 9.85
C ASP A 126 16.31 -4.10 10.58
N LYS A 127 16.32 -3.76 11.88
CA LYS A 127 15.09 -3.68 12.67
C LYS A 127 14.10 -2.67 12.09
N TYR A 128 14.54 -1.46 11.75
CA TYR A 128 13.66 -0.45 11.17
C TYR A 128 13.12 -0.85 9.81
N LEU A 129 13.91 -1.53 8.99
CA LEU A 129 13.43 -2.08 7.71
C LEU A 129 12.37 -3.15 7.92
N ILE A 130 12.58 -4.06 8.89
CA ILE A 130 11.59 -5.08 9.23
C ILE A 130 10.28 -4.44 9.70
N ASP A 131 10.37 -3.47 10.61
CA ASP A 131 9.20 -2.76 11.13
C ASP A 131 8.44 -2.03 10.00
N GLU A 132 9.14 -1.28 9.14
CA GLU A 132 8.53 -0.55 8.02
C GLU A 132 7.88 -1.49 6.99
N VAL A 133 8.53 -2.60 6.63
CA VAL A 133 7.96 -3.62 5.74
C VAL A 133 6.74 -4.28 6.38
N SER A 134 6.77 -4.56 7.68
CA SER A 134 5.64 -5.19 8.39
C SER A 134 4.39 -4.32 8.41
N GLU A 135 4.55 -3.01 8.62
CA GLU A 135 3.43 -2.05 8.61
C GLU A 135 2.83 -1.92 7.20
N VAL A 136 3.68 -1.85 6.16
CA VAL A 136 3.21 -1.86 4.77
C VAL A 136 2.44 -3.14 4.46
N GLN A 137 2.96 -4.31 4.85
CA GLN A 137 2.27 -5.59 4.66
C GLN A 137 0.92 -5.64 5.38
N LYS A 138 0.84 -5.10 6.60
CA LYS A 138 -0.40 -5.02 7.37
C LYS A 138 -1.46 -4.17 6.65
N ILE A 139 -1.06 -3.02 6.10
CA ILE A 139 -1.95 -2.16 5.31
C ILE A 139 -2.44 -2.88 4.05
N PHE A 140 -1.55 -3.58 3.34
CA PHE A 140 -1.94 -4.37 2.16
C PHE A 140 -2.96 -5.45 2.51
N LYS A 141 -2.77 -6.18 3.62
CA LYS A 141 -3.75 -7.18 4.09
C LYS A 141 -5.11 -6.56 4.41
N GLN A 142 -5.13 -5.39 5.06
CA GLN A 142 -6.38 -4.68 5.33
C GLN A 142 -7.09 -4.24 4.05
N MET A 143 -6.33 -3.75 3.07
CA MET A 143 -6.86 -3.38 1.76
C MET A 143 -7.43 -4.59 1.01
N GLU A 144 -6.73 -5.72 1.04
CA GLU A 144 -7.18 -6.97 0.42
C GLU A 144 -8.51 -7.45 1.02
N MET A 145 -8.63 -7.49 2.35
CA MET A 145 -9.89 -7.85 3.02
C MET A 145 -11.04 -6.90 2.65
N ALA A 146 -10.78 -5.59 2.57
CA ALA A 146 -11.80 -4.60 2.20
C ALA A 146 -12.28 -4.80 0.74
N VAL A 147 -11.36 -5.12 -0.18
CA VAL A 147 -11.69 -5.42 -1.58
C VAL A 147 -12.52 -6.70 -1.69
N GLU A 148 -12.15 -7.76 -0.96
CA GLU A 148 -12.92 -9.02 -0.93
C GLU A 148 -14.34 -8.78 -0.40
N GLN A 149 -14.48 -8.06 0.71
CA GLN A 149 -15.79 -7.73 1.29
C GLN A 149 -16.66 -6.91 0.32
N HIS A 150 -16.08 -5.90 -0.35
CA HIS A 150 -16.78 -5.12 -1.35
C HIS A 150 -17.21 -5.99 -2.55
N SER A 151 -16.35 -6.92 -2.99
CA SER A 151 -16.68 -7.85 -4.07
C SER A 151 -17.88 -8.74 -3.74
N ALA A 152 -17.96 -9.23 -2.49
CA ALA A 152 -19.07 -10.04 -2.01
C ALA A 152 -20.37 -9.24 -1.89
N ALA A 153 -20.31 -8.02 -1.37
CA ALA A 153 -21.47 -7.13 -1.31
C ALA A 153 -22.00 -6.80 -2.72
N LYS A 154 -21.11 -6.56 -3.68
CA LYS A 154 -21.47 -6.29 -5.09
C LYS A 154 -22.20 -7.47 -5.73
N THR A 155 -21.73 -8.71 -5.52
CA THR A 155 -22.40 -9.90 -6.09
C THR A 155 -23.77 -10.14 -5.46
N GLU A 156 -23.93 -9.89 -4.15
CA GLU A 156 -25.23 -9.97 -3.48
C GLU A 156 -26.22 -8.94 -4.05
N PHE A 157 -25.79 -7.69 -4.22
CA PHE A 157 -26.62 -6.63 -4.80
C PHE A 157 -27.00 -6.93 -6.25
N GLN A 158 -26.06 -7.41 -7.06
CA GLN A 158 -26.33 -7.83 -8.44
C GLN A 158 -27.39 -8.93 -8.50
N THR A 159 -27.31 -9.91 -7.60
CA THR A 159 -28.30 -11.00 -7.50
C THR A 159 -29.69 -10.47 -7.13
N LYS A 160 -29.76 -9.51 -6.20
CA LYS A 160 -31.03 -8.86 -5.82
C LYS A 160 -31.67 -8.10 -7.00
N ILE A 161 -30.88 -7.35 -7.76
CA ILE A 161 -31.36 -6.67 -8.98
C ILE A 161 -31.91 -7.66 -9.99
N GLU A 162 -31.20 -8.75 -10.25
CA GLU A 162 -31.63 -9.76 -11.22
C GLU A 162 -32.97 -10.39 -10.79
N ASN A 163 -33.15 -10.66 -9.50
CA ASN A 163 -34.40 -11.18 -8.96
C ASN A 163 -35.57 -10.18 -9.10
N VAL A 164 -35.35 -8.89 -8.79
CA VAL A 164 -36.37 -7.84 -8.95
C VAL A 164 -36.75 -7.68 -10.43
N SER A 165 -35.76 -7.70 -11.34
CA SER A 165 -36.02 -7.64 -12.78
C SER A 165 -36.90 -8.79 -13.25
N LYS A 166 -36.59 -10.03 -12.85
CA LYS A 166 -37.39 -11.22 -13.20
C LYS A 166 -38.82 -11.14 -12.66
N GLU A 167 -39.00 -10.63 -11.45
CA GLU A 167 -40.32 -10.45 -10.85
C GLU A 167 -41.13 -9.39 -11.60
N ASN A 168 -40.51 -8.27 -11.96
CA ASN A 168 -41.16 -7.21 -12.73
C ASN A 168 -41.63 -7.69 -14.10
N ASP A 169 -40.79 -8.47 -14.81
CA ASP A 169 -41.16 -9.07 -16.10
C ASP A 169 -42.37 -10.01 -15.97
N ARG A 170 -42.43 -10.79 -14.89
CA ARG A 170 -43.56 -11.67 -14.57
C ARG A 170 -44.85 -10.88 -14.32
N LEU A 171 -44.77 -9.81 -13.52
CA LEU A 171 -45.92 -8.95 -13.22
C LEU A 171 -46.41 -8.20 -14.46
N LEU A 172 -45.49 -7.70 -15.28
CA LEU A 172 -45.82 -7.03 -16.54
C LEU A 172 -46.52 -8.00 -17.50
N THR A 173 -45.99 -9.20 -17.66
CA THR A 173 -46.60 -10.25 -18.52
C THR A 173 -48.00 -10.61 -18.02
N HIS A 174 -48.18 -10.78 -16.71
CA HIS A 174 -49.49 -11.08 -16.12
C HIS A 174 -50.49 -9.93 -16.35
N THR A 175 -50.07 -8.69 -16.11
CA THR A 175 -50.93 -7.50 -16.27
C THR A 175 -51.38 -7.34 -17.72
N LEU A 176 -50.43 -7.40 -18.67
CA LEU A 176 -50.74 -7.34 -20.09
C LEU A 176 -51.66 -8.49 -20.53
N GLY A 177 -51.44 -9.70 -20.00
CA GLY A 177 -52.31 -10.85 -20.27
C GLY A 177 -53.75 -10.62 -19.79
N VAL A 178 -53.93 -10.08 -18.59
CA VAL A 178 -55.25 -9.72 -18.04
C VAL A 178 -55.91 -8.63 -18.89
N ASP A 179 -55.19 -7.58 -19.26
CA ASP A 179 -55.73 -6.48 -20.08
C ASP A 179 -56.17 -6.98 -21.47
N ILE A 180 -55.37 -7.83 -22.12
CA ILE A 180 -55.71 -8.45 -23.41
C ILE A 180 -56.99 -9.28 -23.28
N VAL A 181 -57.09 -10.14 -22.27
CA VAL A 181 -58.29 -10.96 -22.04
C VAL A 181 -59.51 -10.09 -21.80
N ASN A 182 -59.38 -9.04 -20.99
CA ASN A 182 -60.47 -8.10 -20.72
C ASN A 182 -60.94 -7.39 -21.99
N ILE A 183 -60.02 -6.93 -22.85
CA ILE A 183 -60.35 -6.30 -24.13
C ILE A 183 -61.10 -7.28 -25.03
N VAL A 184 -60.59 -8.51 -25.19
CA VAL A 184 -61.22 -9.54 -26.04
C VAL A 184 -62.62 -9.89 -25.53
N VAL A 185 -62.79 -10.11 -24.23
CA VAL A 185 -64.10 -10.43 -23.63
C VAL A 185 -65.09 -9.28 -23.82
N ASN A 186 -64.66 -8.03 -23.59
CA ASN A 186 -65.52 -6.86 -23.75
C ASN A 186 -65.98 -6.69 -25.21
N ASP A 187 -65.07 -6.90 -26.18
CA ASP A 187 -65.40 -6.86 -27.60
C ASP A 187 -66.40 -7.96 -27.99
N CYS A 188 -66.18 -9.21 -27.54
CA CYS A 188 -67.13 -10.32 -27.76
C CYS A 188 -68.53 -10.04 -27.20
N MET A 189 -68.63 -9.47 -26.00
CA MET A 189 -69.93 -9.14 -25.39
C MET A 189 -70.66 -8.02 -26.13
N ASN A 190 -69.92 -7.02 -26.63
CA ASN A 190 -70.49 -5.93 -27.42
C ASN A 190 -71.07 -6.44 -28.75
N VAL A 191 -70.38 -7.36 -29.44
CA VAL A 191 -70.88 -8.01 -30.66
C VAL A 191 -72.18 -8.76 -30.40
N ASN A 192 -72.28 -9.51 -29.29
CA ASN A 192 -73.48 -10.27 -28.95
C ASN A 192 -74.70 -9.36 -28.69
N CYS A 193 -74.51 -8.18 -28.06
CA CYS A 193 -75.60 -7.21 -27.87
C CYS A 193 -76.10 -6.65 -29.21
N LEU A 194 -75.20 -6.28 -30.12
CA LEU A 194 -75.58 -5.75 -31.44
C LEU A 194 -76.34 -6.76 -32.30
N THR A 195 -76.05 -8.06 -32.16
CA THR A 195 -76.80 -9.12 -32.87
C THR A 195 -78.19 -9.40 -32.29
N VAL A 196 -78.43 -9.08 -31.01
CA VAL A 196 -79.74 -9.28 -30.37
C VAL A 196 -80.73 -8.18 -30.77
N ASP A 197 -80.26 -6.94 -30.91
CA ASP A 197 -81.10 -5.80 -31.35
C ASP A 197 -81.47 -5.84 -32.85
N ALA A 198 -80.85 -6.69 -33.66
CA ALA A 198 -81.10 -6.80 -35.10
C ALA A 198 -82.14 -7.87 -35.50
N CYS A 199 -82.75 -8.56 -34.52
CA CYS A 199 -83.73 -9.64 -34.72
C CYS A 199 -85.18 -9.26 -34.33
N GLU A 200 -85.50 -7.97 -34.23
CA GLU A 200 -86.87 -7.45 -34.11
C GLU A 200 -87.38 -6.93 -35.47
#